data_AF-A0A178ZJX1-F1
#
_entry.id   AF-A0A178ZJX1-F1
#
_cell.length_a   1.000
_cell.length_b   1.000
_cell.length_c   1.000
_cell.angle_alpha   90.00
_cell.angle_beta   90.00
_cell.angle_gamma   90.00
#
_symmetry.space_group_name_H-M   'P 1'
#
loop_
_entity.id
_entity.type
_entity.pdbx_description
1 polymer ?
#
loop_
_entity_poly.entity_id
_entity_poly.type
_entity_poly.pdbx_seq_one_letter_code
_entity_poly.pdbx_strand_id
1 'polypeptide(L)'
;MPAPTIEVEDGEDGARPPAAVDVVHQLHLQGLSQKTISTDVGCSLPDGFYHLPAIYQLERRAIFSKRWFLVSHKARYRHVGDYVQYEMAGFNFVVVQDKEGDIVGFHNICRHRAFPIVHETSGTVKIFACKYHGWTYNLNGKLTKAPRFTSESVPDFDPADIRLFPIHTHVDRNGFVYVNLDARPVPEIKWEEQFGDLDRQAVVQNSGVNWDAVEYDFTWVKEGKFNWKIMQDNYNECYHCLTAHPDVARTTALDTYYVSPGTPHNYIAHFSEPKASVLAASPFDTTRFAGRSATHVWPGGHFSPNPGTGFMHLMRSLPTGPTTTRQEYDVYKLNTAHATPEAHERMVRFYQKVVDEDFGLCEKVQKNLARGVFERGPLHPFHEEGVMAFQTMVLTVLQEQVQLEQAAGREIWAARPPTTGGPGKKTTGTKNGHGNGDDESDGQGICATMLGCNPTRLKGLEW
;
A
#
# COMPACT_ATOMS: atom_id res chain seq x y z
N MET A 1 10.14 14.70 16.52
CA MET A 1 10.32 16.17 16.46
C MET A 1 9.75 16.64 15.12
N PRO A 2 9.12 17.82 15.02
CA PRO A 2 8.69 18.32 13.72
C PRO A 2 9.91 18.43 12.79
N ALA A 3 9.71 18.15 11.50
CA ALA A 3 10.75 18.36 10.50
C ALA A 3 11.19 19.83 10.53
N PRO A 4 12.50 20.12 10.44
CA PRO A 4 12.98 21.49 10.37
C PRO A 4 12.47 22.14 9.08
N THR A 5 11.59 23.13 9.21
CA THR A 5 11.27 24.07 8.14
C THR A 5 12.43 25.04 8.04
N ILE A 6 13.18 24.99 6.94
CA ILE A 6 14.04 26.12 6.56
C ILE A 6 13.11 27.13 5.88
N GLU A 7 12.70 28.15 6.63
CA GLU A 7 12.16 29.37 6.02
C GLU A 7 13.30 30.05 5.27
N VAL A 8 13.11 30.27 3.97
CA VAL A 8 14.05 31.04 3.16
C VAL A 8 13.85 32.50 3.59
N GLU A 9 14.79 33.06 4.36
CA GLU A 9 14.86 34.50 4.55
C GLU A 9 15.18 35.14 3.19
N ASP A 10 14.30 36.03 2.71
CA ASP A 10 14.54 36.90 1.57
C ASP A 10 15.63 37.92 1.95
N GLY A 11 16.89 37.48 1.90
CA GLY A 11 18.05 38.36 2.04
C GLY A 11 18.18 39.26 0.82
N GLU A 12 18.16 40.58 1.04
CA GLU A 12 18.40 41.65 0.04
C GLU A 12 19.83 41.68 -0.55
N ASP A 13 20.56 40.57 -0.52
CA ASP A 13 21.83 40.44 -1.24
C ASP A 13 21.61 39.56 -2.47
N GLY A 14 22.06 40.04 -3.64
CA GLY A 14 21.87 39.43 -4.96
C GLY A 14 22.55 38.07 -5.18
N ALA A 15 22.44 37.15 -4.23
CA ALA A 15 22.80 35.76 -4.34
C ALA A 15 21.66 34.98 -5.01
N ARG A 16 22.03 34.20 -6.03
CA ARG A 16 21.16 33.25 -6.72
C ARG A 16 20.47 32.35 -5.67
N PRO A 17 19.15 32.06 -5.76
CA PRO A 17 18.52 31.10 -4.85
C PRO A 17 19.34 29.80 -4.86
N PRO A 18 19.54 29.15 -3.69
CA PRO A 18 20.29 27.89 -3.64
C PRO A 18 19.66 26.92 -4.62
N ALA A 19 20.48 26.22 -5.41
CA ALA A 19 19.95 25.17 -6.27
C ALA A 19 19.25 24.15 -5.35
N ALA A 20 18.21 23.46 -5.83
CA ALA A 20 17.35 22.53 -5.06
C ALA A 20 18.06 21.35 -4.35
N VAL A 21 19.38 21.38 -4.28
CA VAL A 21 20.31 20.26 -4.19
C VAL A 21 21.33 20.54 -3.13
N ASP A 22 21.73 21.81 -3.06
CA ASP A 22 22.19 22.39 -1.83
C ASP A 22 21.12 22.11 -0.76
N VAL A 23 19.83 22.21 -1.08
CA VAL A 23 18.73 21.86 -0.14
C VAL A 23 18.70 20.37 0.22
N VAL A 24 18.64 19.45 -0.76
CA VAL A 24 18.53 18.00 -0.46
C VAL A 24 19.78 17.46 0.24
N HIS A 25 20.97 17.90 -0.14
CA HIS A 25 22.22 17.54 0.52
C HIS A 25 22.28 18.08 1.96
N GLN A 26 21.87 19.33 2.20
CA GLN A 26 21.81 19.89 3.55
C GLN A 26 20.80 19.15 4.43
N LEU A 27 19.62 18.79 3.89
CA LEU A 27 18.64 17.95 4.59
C LEU A 27 19.23 16.58 4.97
N HIS A 28 20.04 16.01 4.07
CA HIS A 28 20.73 14.73 4.31
C HIS A 28 21.73 14.84 5.47
N LEU A 29 22.63 15.84 5.42
CA LEU A 29 23.61 16.08 6.48
C LEU A 29 22.93 16.38 7.83
N GLN A 30 21.85 17.17 7.81
CA GLN A 30 21.07 17.47 9.00
C GLN A 30 20.45 16.20 9.58
N GLY A 31 19.80 15.37 8.75
CA GLY A 31 19.20 14.12 9.20
C GLY A 31 20.21 13.14 9.79
N LEU A 32 21.38 12.98 9.15
CA LEU A 32 22.48 12.20 9.70
C LEU A 32 22.97 12.73 11.04
N SER A 33 23.13 14.05 11.17
CA SER A 33 23.62 14.67 12.41
C SER A 33 22.66 14.54 13.60
N GLN A 34 21.36 14.40 13.32
CA GLN A 34 20.32 14.22 14.33
C GLN A 34 20.11 12.75 14.73
N LYS A 35 20.70 11.81 13.97
CA LYS A 35 20.53 10.38 14.21
C LYS A 35 21.24 9.98 15.50
N THR A 36 20.45 9.55 16.47
CA THR A 36 20.94 9.04 17.76
C THR A 36 21.05 7.52 17.67
N ILE A 37 22.21 6.97 18.03
CA ILE A 37 22.40 5.52 18.05
C ILE A 37 21.76 4.98 19.34
N SER A 38 20.65 4.26 19.20
CA SER A 38 20.10 3.49 20.32
C SER A 38 21.04 2.34 20.70
N THR A 39 21.14 2.05 21.99
CA THR A 39 21.84 0.87 22.50
C THR A 39 20.90 -0.30 22.79
N ASP A 40 19.58 -0.07 22.69
CA ASP A 40 18.56 -1.11 22.87
C ASP A 40 18.44 -1.94 21.59
N VAL A 41 18.73 -3.24 21.71
CA VAL A 41 18.66 -4.20 20.60
C VAL A 41 17.21 -4.71 20.47
N GLY A 42 16.55 -4.34 19.38
CA GLY A 42 15.24 -4.88 19.02
C GLY A 42 15.31 -6.32 18.52
N CYS A 43 14.16 -6.96 18.31
CA CYS A 43 14.06 -8.28 17.71
C CYS A 43 13.10 -8.25 16.53
N SER A 44 13.35 -9.10 15.54
CA SER A 44 12.40 -9.37 14.47
C SER A 44 11.07 -9.90 15.03
N LEU A 45 10.00 -9.79 14.24
CA LEU A 45 8.77 -10.51 14.53
C LEU A 45 9.04 -12.01 14.73
N PRO A 46 8.27 -12.69 15.60
CA PRO A 46 8.28 -14.15 15.68
C PRO A 46 7.98 -14.77 14.32
N ASP A 47 8.63 -15.90 14.01
CA ASP A 47 8.55 -16.60 12.72
C ASP A 47 7.11 -16.85 12.27
N GLY A 48 6.21 -17.17 13.22
CA GLY A 48 4.79 -17.40 12.97
C GLY A 48 4.08 -16.26 12.23
N PHE A 49 4.54 -15.01 12.37
CA PHE A 49 3.98 -13.88 11.63
C PHE A 49 4.19 -14.00 10.11
N TYR A 50 5.18 -14.77 9.67
CA TYR A 50 5.55 -14.90 8.26
C TYR A 50 5.00 -16.16 7.59
N HIS A 51 4.30 -17.04 8.31
CA HIS A 51 3.77 -18.27 7.68
C HIS A 51 2.41 -18.73 8.19
N LEU A 52 1.94 -18.29 9.36
CA LEU A 52 0.69 -18.77 9.91
C LEU A 52 -0.53 -18.18 9.16
N PRO A 53 -1.45 -19.02 8.64
CA PRO A 53 -2.67 -18.55 7.98
C PRO A 53 -3.56 -17.67 8.87
N ALA A 54 -3.57 -17.93 10.19
CA ALA A 54 -4.35 -17.13 11.15
C ALA A 54 -3.88 -15.67 11.23
N ILE A 55 -2.56 -15.46 11.22
CA ILE A 55 -1.98 -14.11 11.18
C ILE A 55 -2.34 -13.41 9.87
N TYR A 56 -2.24 -14.11 8.75
CA TYR A 56 -2.67 -13.56 7.45
C TYR A 56 -4.15 -13.14 7.45
N GLN A 57 -5.06 -13.94 8.03
CA GLN A 57 -6.46 -13.53 8.15
C GLN A 57 -6.66 -12.31 9.06
N LEU A 58 -5.90 -12.20 10.15
CA LEU A 58 -5.91 -11.01 11.00
C LEU A 58 -5.40 -9.77 10.24
N GLU A 59 -4.29 -9.89 9.50
CA GLU A 59 -3.74 -8.82 8.65
C GLU A 59 -4.75 -8.35 7.61
N ARG A 60 -5.49 -9.27 6.98
CA ARG A 60 -6.57 -8.92 6.04
C ARG A 60 -7.61 -8.00 6.65
N ARG A 61 -7.99 -8.25 7.91
CA ARG A 61 -8.98 -7.43 8.63
C ARG A 61 -8.37 -6.13 9.15
N ALA A 62 -7.22 -6.20 9.81
CA ALA A 62 -6.57 -5.08 10.49
C ALA A 62 -5.95 -4.06 9.52
N ILE A 63 -5.43 -4.53 8.38
CA ILE A 63 -4.63 -3.74 7.45
C ILE A 63 -5.41 -3.56 6.14
N PHE A 64 -5.52 -4.64 5.35
CA PHE A 64 -5.92 -4.53 3.94
C PHE A 64 -7.38 -4.14 3.75
N SER A 65 -8.24 -4.35 4.76
CA SER A 65 -9.66 -3.99 4.68
C SER A 65 -9.99 -2.53 5.05
N LYS A 66 -9.05 -1.79 5.66
CA LYS A 66 -9.36 -0.47 6.25
C LYS A 66 -8.23 0.57 6.29
N ARG A 67 -6.99 0.20 5.94
CA ARG A 67 -5.86 1.14 5.85
C ARG A 67 -5.75 1.67 4.44
N TRP A 68 -5.21 2.89 4.31
CA TRP A 68 -4.88 3.44 3.00
C TRP A 68 -3.64 2.76 2.44
N PHE A 69 -3.61 2.51 1.13
CA PHE A 69 -2.45 1.98 0.45
C PHE A 69 -2.23 2.65 -0.90
N LEU A 70 -0.96 2.88 -1.22
CA LEU A 70 -0.50 3.46 -2.49
C LEU A 70 -0.68 2.45 -3.62
N VAL A 71 -1.46 2.80 -4.65
CA VAL A 71 -1.74 1.91 -5.78
C VAL A 71 -1.13 2.39 -7.10
N SER A 72 -0.98 3.69 -7.33
CA SER A 72 -0.51 4.19 -8.64
C SER A 72 -0.12 5.67 -8.60
N HIS A 73 0.12 6.24 -9.78
CA HIS A 73 0.19 7.68 -10.02
C HIS A 73 -0.83 8.07 -11.10
N LYS A 74 -1.39 9.27 -11.03
CA LYS A 74 -2.44 9.76 -11.95
C LYS A 74 -2.05 9.68 -13.42
N ALA A 75 -0.76 9.76 -13.72
CA ALA A 75 -0.19 9.60 -15.07
C ALA A 75 -0.52 8.25 -15.75
N ARG A 76 -0.96 7.25 -14.98
CA ARG A 76 -1.45 5.96 -15.50
C ARG A 76 -2.91 6.02 -16.00
N TYR A 77 -3.66 7.06 -15.64
CA TYR A 77 -5.06 7.29 -16.02
C TYR A 77 -5.14 8.55 -16.90
N ARG A 78 -4.79 8.42 -18.19
CA ARG A 78 -4.64 9.57 -19.09
C ARG A 78 -5.97 9.98 -19.73
N HIS A 79 -6.89 9.03 -19.85
CA HIS A 79 -8.15 9.21 -20.53
C HIS A 79 -9.32 8.68 -19.68
N VAL A 80 -10.48 9.32 -19.84
CA VAL A 80 -11.74 8.84 -19.28
C VAL A 80 -11.94 7.36 -19.62
N GLY A 81 -12.17 6.56 -18.58
CA GLY A 81 -12.37 5.13 -18.70
C GLY A 81 -11.09 4.29 -18.61
N ASP A 82 -9.90 4.91 -18.57
CA ASP A 82 -8.67 4.21 -18.23
C ASP A 82 -8.82 3.62 -16.83
N TYR A 83 -8.56 2.32 -16.71
CA TYR A 83 -8.71 1.58 -15.47
C TYR A 83 -7.52 0.66 -15.23
N VAL A 84 -7.30 0.36 -13.95
CA VAL A 84 -6.37 -0.66 -13.46
C VAL A 84 -7.09 -1.52 -12.44
N GLN A 85 -6.98 -2.83 -12.60
CA GLN A 85 -7.47 -3.83 -11.67
C GLN A 85 -6.35 -4.27 -10.74
N TYR A 86 -6.68 -4.43 -9.46
CA TYR A 86 -5.76 -4.86 -8.42
C TYR A 86 -6.41 -5.98 -7.61
N GLU A 87 -5.55 -6.87 -7.10
CA GLU A 87 -5.94 -7.85 -6.09
C GLU A 87 -4.97 -7.76 -4.92
N MET A 88 -5.47 -7.28 -3.77
CA MET A 88 -4.70 -7.08 -2.55
C MET A 88 -5.25 -7.99 -1.45
N ALA A 89 -4.47 -8.97 -1.01
CA ALA A 89 -4.86 -9.89 0.06
C ALA A 89 -6.25 -10.54 -0.16
N GLY A 90 -6.53 -10.93 -1.42
CA GLY A 90 -7.81 -11.50 -1.85
C GLY A 90 -8.96 -10.51 -2.05
N PHE A 91 -8.76 -9.20 -1.83
CA PHE A 91 -9.70 -8.17 -2.22
C PHE A 91 -9.44 -7.74 -3.66
N ASN A 92 -10.37 -8.03 -4.56
CA ASN A 92 -10.30 -7.63 -5.97
C ASN A 92 -11.07 -6.32 -6.20
N PHE A 93 -10.39 -5.31 -6.74
CA PHE A 93 -10.96 -3.99 -6.99
C PHE A 93 -10.39 -3.37 -8.28
N VAL A 94 -11.12 -2.38 -8.79
CA VAL A 94 -10.77 -1.62 -9.99
C VAL A 94 -10.74 -0.14 -9.63
N VAL A 95 -9.72 0.57 -10.11
CA VAL A 95 -9.60 2.02 -10.05
C VAL A 95 -9.70 2.55 -11.48
N VAL A 96 -10.48 3.61 -11.71
CA VAL A 96 -10.81 4.13 -13.04
C VAL A 96 -10.89 5.65 -13.02
N GLN A 97 -10.53 6.32 -14.11
CA GLN A 97 -10.89 7.72 -14.32
C GLN A 97 -12.31 7.81 -14.85
N ASP A 98 -13.20 8.47 -14.13
CA ASP A 98 -14.59 8.64 -14.54
C ASP A 98 -14.76 9.75 -15.60
N LYS A 99 -16.02 10.11 -15.90
CA LYS A 99 -16.32 11.10 -16.97
C LYS A 99 -16.08 12.53 -16.51
N GLU A 100 -16.08 12.74 -15.20
CA GLU A 100 -15.82 14.00 -14.53
C GLU A 100 -14.30 14.26 -14.44
N GLY A 101 -13.49 13.23 -14.67
CA GLY A 101 -12.03 13.27 -14.64
C GLY A 101 -11.44 12.80 -13.31
N ASP A 102 -12.30 12.42 -12.37
CA ASP A 102 -11.93 11.97 -11.04
C ASP A 102 -11.46 10.52 -11.08
N ILE A 103 -10.46 10.18 -10.26
CA ILE A 103 -10.00 8.81 -10.08
C ILE A 103 -10.80 8.17 -8.95
N VAL A 104 -11.69 7.26 -9.32
CA VAL A 104 -12.64 6.56 -8.42
C VAL A 104 -12.39 5.06 -8.44
N GLY A 105 -12.92 4.33 -7.45
CA GLY A 105 -12.71 2.89 -7.37
C GLY A 105 -13.92 2.10 -6.89
N PHE A 106 -13.94 0.82 -7.25
CA PHE A 106 -14.98 -0.13 -6.86
C PHE A 106 -14.39 -1.52 -6.64
N HIS A 107 -15.00 -2.32 -5.76
CA HIS A 107 -14.75 -3.76 -5.80
C HIS A 107 -15.15 -4.31 -7.17
N ASN A 108 -14.32 -5.19 -7.73
CA ASN A 108 -14.52 -5.80 -9.04
C ASN A 108 -15.53 -6.96 -8.94
N ILE A 109 -16.74 -6.65 -8.46
CA ILE A 109 -17.77 -7.63 -8.09
C ILE A 109 -19.13 -7.11 -8.59
N CYS A 110 -19.71 -7.80 -9.56
CA CYS A 110 -21.05 -7.50 -10.05
C CYS A 110 -22.09 -7.70 -8.95
N ARG A 111 -22.99 -6.71 -8.80
CA ARG A 111 -24.07 -6.71 -7.81
C ARG A 111 -25.12 -7.81 -8.03
N HIS A 112 -25.18 -8.42 -9.22
CA HIS A 112 -26.11 -9.49 -9.51
C HIS A 112 -25.67 -10.82 -8.87
N ARG A 113 -24.57 -11.40 -9.36
CA ARG A 113 -24.08 -12.73 -8.93
C ARG A 113 -22.55 -12.79 -8.85
N ALA A 114 -21.96 -11.71 -8.34
CA ALA A 114 -20.55 -11.60 -7.97
C ALA A 114 -19.49 -11.83 -9.07
N PHE A 115 -19.90 -11.92 -10.33
CA PHE A 115 -18.96 -12.05 -11.44
C PHE A 115 -18.10 -10.79 -11.60
N PRO A 116 -16.80 -10.89 -11.96
CA PRO A 116 -15.96 -9.72 -12.15
C PRO A 116 -16.48 -8.80 -13.25
N ILE A 117 -16.32 -7.50 -13.04
CA ILE A 117 -16.74 -6.44 -13.95
C ILE A 117 -15.69 -6.19 -15.03
N VAL A 118 -14.41 -6.24 -14.66
CA VAL A 118 -13.26 -6.21 -15.57
C VAL A 118 -12.44 -7.48 -15.43
N HIS A 119 -11.78 -7.87 -16.52
CA HIS A 119 -11.03 -9.13 -16.62
C HIS A 119 -9.53 -8.92 -16.86
N GLU A 120 -9.20 -7.90 -17.65
CA GLU A 120 -7.82 -7.53 -17.88
C GLU A 120 -7.29 -6.73 -16.68
N THR A 121 -5.98 -6.78 -16.46
CA THR A 121 -5.31 -6.04 -15.38
C THR A 121 -5.36 -4.53 -15.58
N SER A 122 -5.53 -4.06 -16.81
CA SER A 122 -5.72 -2.65 -17.15
C SER A 122 -6.32 -2.50 -18.55
N GLY A 123 -6.90 -1.34 -18.82
CA GLY A 123 -7.35 -0.97 -20.16
C GLY A 123 -8.20 0.29 -20.14
N THR A 124 -8.99 0.51 -21.19
CA THR A 124 -9.91 1.64 -21.29
C THR A 124 -11.31 1.15 -21.59
N VAL A 125 -12.31 1.60 -20.84
CA VAL A 125 -13.72 1.23 -21.03
C VAL A 125 -14.63 2.45 -21.09
N LYS A 126 -15.68 2.38 -21.92
CA LYS A 126 -16.74 3.42 -21.94
C LYS A 126 -17.82 3.18 -20.87
N ILE A 127 -18.02 1.91 -20.53
CA ILE A 127 -19.00 1.41 -19.56
C ILE A 127 -18.44 0.12 -18.94
N PHE A 128 -18.89 -0.21 -17.75
CA PHE A 128 -18.63 -1.48 -17.11
C PHE A 128 -19.74 -2.48 -17.48
N ALA A 129 -19.45 -3.40 -18.40
CA ALA A 129 -20.41 -4.41 -18.85
C ALA A 129 -20.05 -5.80 -18.31
N CYS A 130 -20.86 -6.32 -17.38
CA CYS A 130 -20.66 -7.65 -16.81
C CYS A 130 -20.89 -8.72 -17.88
N LYS A 131 -19.85 -9.53 -18.17
CA LYS A 131 -19.91 -10.59 -19.18
C LYS A 131 -20.78 -11.79 -18.78
N TYR A 132 -21.31 -11.84 -17.55
CA TYR A 132 -22.16 -12.96 -17.14
C TYR A 132 -23.61 -12.82 -17.62
N HIS A 133 -24.26 -11.68 -17.32
CA HIS A 133 -25.69 -11.48 -17.64
C HIS A 133 -25.98 -10.11 -18.28
N GLY A 134 -24.94 -9.37 -18.68
CA GLY A 134 -25.11 -8.10 -19.37
C GLY A 134 -25.60 -6.94 -18.49
N TRP A 135 -25.45 -7.03 -17.16
CA TRP A 135 -25.64 -5.86 -16.29
C TRP A 135 -24.57 -4.82 -16.62
N THR A 136 -24.99 -3.58 -16.81
CA THR A 136 -24.12 -2.47 -17.20
C THR A 136 -24.12 -1.38 -16.15
N TYR A 137 -22.93 -0.90 -15.82
CA TYR A 137 -22.71 0.21 -14.91
C TYR A 137 -21.98 1.34 -15.67
N ASN A 138 -22.24 2.59 -15.31
CA ASN A 138 -21.42 3.71 -15.78
C ASN A 138 -20.06 3.72 -15.02
N LEU A 139 -19.18 4.67 -15.36
CA LEU A 139 -17.85 4.75 -14.75
C LEU A 139 -17.87 5.19 -13.27
N ASN A 140 -18.95 5.82 -12.81
CA ASN A 140 -19.18 6.10 -11.37
C ASN A 140 -19.85 4.94 -10.61
N GLY A 141 -19.97 3.77 -11.28
CA GLY A 141 -20.44 2.51 -10.71
C GLY A 141 -21.96 2.36 -10.61
N LYS A 142 -22.77 3.38 -10.95
CA LYS A 142 -24.23 3.30 -10.96
C LYS A 142 -24.73 2.34 -12.03
N LEU A 143 -25.66 1.46 -11.68
CA LEU A 143 -26.31 0.56 -12.62
C LEU A 143 -27.14 1.37 -13.63
N THR A 144 -26.92 1.12 -14.92
CA THR A 144 -27.65 1.78 -16.02
C THR A 144 -28.53 0.80 -16.80
N LYS A 145 -28.21 -0.50 -16.78
CA LYS A 145 -29.00 -1.52 -17.47
C LYS A 145 -28.91 -2.86 -16.73
N ALA A 146 -30.06 -3.47 -16.47
CA ALA A 146 -30.20 -4.85 -16.06
C ALA A 146 -31.16 -5.55 -17.05
N PRO A 147 -30.66 -6.38 -17.99
CA PRO A 147 -31.51 -7.03 -18.97
C PRO A 147 -32.66 -7.80 -18.32
N ARG A 148 -33.89 -7.60 -18.83
CA ARG A 148 -35.14 -8.24 -18.37
C ARG A 148 -35.64 -7.85 -16.98
N PHE A 149 -35.02 -6.87 -16.32
CA PHE A 149 -35.59 -6.23 -15.13
C PHE A 149 -36.37 -4.99 -15.57
N THR A 150 -37.64 -5.20 -15.93
CA THR A 150 -38.58 -4.13 -16.31
C THR A 150 -39.62 -3.97 -15.21
N SER A 151 -40.38 -2.87 -15.21
CA SER A 151 -41.49 -2.63 -14.29
C SER A 151 -42.54 -3.74 -14.32
N GLU A 152 -42.69 -4.44 -15.44
CA GLU A 152 -43.65 -5.53 -15.61
C GLU A 152 -43.13 -6.86 -15.05
N SER A 153 -41.82 -7.14 -15.19
CA SER A 153 -41.24 -8.40 -14.74
C SER A 153 -40.81 -8.37 -13.28
N VAL A 154 -40.32 -7.22 -12.80
CA VAL A 154 -39.84 -7.02 -11.42
C VAL A 154 -40.26 -5.62 -10.94
N PRO A 155 -41.52 -5.43 -10.48
CA PRO A 155 -42.06 -4.11 -10.14
C PRO A 155 -41.28 -3.32 -9.09
N ASP A 156 -40.68 -4.01 -8.12
CA ASP A 156 -39.92 -3.40 -7.01
C ASP A 156 -38.43 -3.21 -7.32
N PHE A 157 -38.00 -3.41 -8.58
CA PHE A 157 -36.60 -3.21 -8.97
C PHE A 157 -36.35 -1.77 -9.41
N ASP A 158 -35.61 -1.02 -8.59
CA ASP A 158 -35.06 0.27 -8.98
C ASP A 158 -33.55 0.16 -9.27
N PRO A 159 -33.09 0.31 -10.53
CA PRO A 159 -31.67 0.40 -10.86
C PRO A 159 -30.95 1.54 -10.14
N ALA A 160 -31.67 2.61 -9.74
CA ALA A 160 -31.07 3.75 -9.04
C ALA A 160 -30.53 3.39 -7.66
N ASP A 161 -31.07 2.34 -7.02
CA ASP A 161 -30.63 1.84 -5.72
C ASP A 161 -29.38 0.95 -5.82
N ILE A 162 -28.92 0.64 -7.04
CA ILE A 162 -27.81 -0.29 -7.28
C ILE A 162 -26.60 0.44 -7.83
N ARG A 163 -25.51 0.36 -7.08
CA ARG A 163 -24.16 0.77 -7.47
C ARG A 163 -23.19 -0.39 -7.27
N LEU A 164 -22.11 -0.47 -8.04
CA LEU A 164 -20.94 -1.25 -7.65
C LEU A 164 -20.50 -0.85 -6.22
N PHE A 165 -19.89 -1.79 -5.49
CA PHE A 165 -19.43 -1.50 -4.13
C PHE A 165 -18.26 -0.51 -4.21
N PRO A 166 -18.45 0.75 -3.79
CA PRO A 166 -17.39 1.76 -3.90
C PRO A 166 -16.26 1.45 -2.92
N ILE A 167 -15.06 1.89 -3.27
CA ILE A 167 -13.93 2.00 -2.35
C ILE A 167 -13.52 3.47 -2.27
N HIS A 168 -12.84 3.86 -1.21
CA HIS A 168 -12.33 5.22 -1.09
C HIS A 168 -11.07 5.40 -1.94
N THR A 169 -10.95 6.55 -2.58
CA THR A 169 -9.77 6.96 -3.35
C THR A 169 -9.27 8.32 -2.85
N HIS A 170 -7.97 8.53 -2.94
CA HIS A 170 -7.31 9.80 -2.66
C HIS A 170 -6.20 10.01 -3.68
N VAL A 171 -6.11 11.20 -4.27
CA VAL A 171 -5.00 11.61 -5.13
C VAL A 171 -4.28 12.74 -4.43
N ASP A 172 -3.03 12.52 -4.06
CA ASP A 172 -2.26 13.54 -3.33
C ASP A 172 -1.77 14.66 -4.28
N ARG A 173 -1.14 15.69 -3.70
CA ARG A 173 -0.65 16.86 -4.47
C ARG A 173 0.37 16.49 -5.55
N ASN A 174 1.10 15.38 -5.36
CA ASN A 174 2.14 14.92 -6.27
C ASN A 174 1.57 13.94 -7.29
N GLY A 175 0.25 13.70 -7.29
CA GLY A 175 -0.43 12.81 -8.23
C GLY A 175 -0.41 11.34 -7.85
N PHE A 176 0.09 10.95 -6.68
CA PHE A 176 0.01 9.55 -6.23
C PHE A 176 -1.42 9.19 -5.84
N VAL A 177 -1.83 7.98 -6.24
CA VAL A 177 -3.19 7.47 -6.05
C VAL A 177 -3.17 6.44 -4.93
N TYR A 178 -4.02 6.65 -3.93
CA TYR A 178 -4.21 5.79 -2.78
C TYR A 178 -5.65 5.31 -2.74
N VAL A 179 -5.87 4.13 -2.15
CA VAL A 179 -7.23 3.62 -1.92
C VAL A 179 -7.37 3.05 -0.51
N ASN A 180 -8.62 2.99 -0.04
CA ASN A 180 -9.00 2.36 1.22
C ASN A 180 -10.30 1.57 1.00
N LEU A 181 -10.32 0.31 1.46
CA LEU A 181 -11.40 -0.64 1.17
C LEU A 181 -12.52 -0.63 2.20
N ASP A 182 -12.46 0.22 3.22
CA ASP A 182 -13.53 0.38 4.20
C ASP A 182 -14.87 0.64 3.49
N ALA A 183 -15.91 -0.11 3.85
CA ALA A 183 -17.21 -0.04 3.20
C ALA A 183 -18.14 1.03 3.83
N ARG A 184 -17.68 1.75 4.86
CA ARG A 184 -18.41 2.89 5.41
C ARG A 184 -18.47 4.04 4.40
N PRO A 185 -19.47 4.93 4.49
CA PRO A 185 -19.52 6.12 3.63
C PRO A 185 -18.31 7.04 3.78
N VAL A 186 -17.70 7.06 4.98
CA VAL A 186 -16.45 7.74 5.30
C VAL A 186 -15.52 6.70 5.93
N PRO A 187 -14.25 6.59 5.49
CA PRO A 187 -13.35 5.61 6.07
C PRO A 187 -13.06 5.97 7.52
N GLU A 188 -12.92 4.97 8.38
CA GLU A 188 -12.58 5.19 9.80
C GLU A 188 -11.27 5.91 9.99
N ILE A 189 -10.31 5.64 9.10
CA ILE A 189 -8.99 6.23 9.12
C ILE A 189 -8.92 7.16 7.93
N LYS A 190 -8.71 8.46 8.19
CA LYS A 190 -8.50 9.43 7.11
C LYS A 190 -7.09 9.29 6.53
N TRP A 191 -6.92 9.73 5.28
CA TRP A 191 -5.62 9.66 4.61
C TRP A 191 -4.59 10.50 5.36
N GLU A 192 -4.98 11.70 5.80
CA GLU A 192 -4.15 12.66 6.54
C GLU A 192 -3.77 12.14 7.93
N GLU A 193 -4.68 11.40 8.59
CA GLU A 193 -4.38 10.77 9.88
C GLU A 193 -3.31 9.69 9.72
N GLN A 194 -3.38 8.90 8.64
CA GLN A 194 -2.42 7.83 8.38
C GLN A 194 -1.06 8.34 7.89
N PHE A 195 -1.04 9.35 7.02
CA PHE A 195 0.18 9.74 6.29
C PHE A 195 0.69 11.15 6.58
N GLY A 196 -0.09 11.99 7.26
CA GLY A 196 0.32 13.35 7.63
C GLY A 196 0.89 14.12 6.44
N ASP A 197 2.13 14.56 6.57
CA ASP A 197 2.86 15.36 5.58
C ASP A 197 3.63 14.51 4.53
N LEU A 198 3.24 13.25 4.29
CA LEU A 198 3.86 12.37 3.28
C LEU A 198 4.00 13.06 1.91
N ASP A 199 2.98 13.79 1.49
CA ASP A 199 2.92 14.49 0.20
C ASP A 199 3.66 15.84 0.24
N ARG A 200 4.11 16.29 1.41
CA ARG A 200 4.85 17.53 1.65
C ARG A 200 6.31 17.33 2.03
N GLN A 201 6.82 16.09 1.94
CA GLN A 201 8.22 15.81 2.24
C GLN A 201 9.14 16.79 1.48
N ALA A 202 10.04 17.44 2.20
CA ALA A 202 10.93 18.45 1.63
C ALA A 202 11.73 17.90 0.44
N VAL A 203 12.15 16.63 0.48
CA VAL A 203 12.88 15.99 -0.62
C VAL A 203 12.03 15.83 -1.88
N VAL A 204 10.72 15.63 -1.74
CA VAL A 204 9.77 15.52 -2.86
C VAL A 204 9.52 16.90 -3.45
N GLN A 205 9.30 17.90 -2.60
CA GLN A 205 9.06 19.30 -3.01
C GLN A 205 10.27 19.93 -3.70
N ASN A 206 11.48 19.59 -3.24
CA ASN A 206 12.74 20.10 -3.78
C ASN A 206 13.37 19.15 -4.82
N SER A 207 12.62 18.16 -5.32
CA SER A 207 13.13 17.19 -6.30
C SER A 207 13.35 17.77 -7.71
N GLY A 208 12.77 18.95 -7.98
CA GLY A 208 12.76 19.55 -9.32
C GLY A 208 11.86 18.81 -10.32
N VAL A 209 11.07 17.83 -9.87
CA VAL A 209 10.12 17.09 -10.70
C VAL A 209 8.87 17.92 -10.93
N ASN A 210 8.47 18.05 -12.20
CA ASN A 210 7.12 18.48 -12.54
C ASN A 210 6.16 17.27 -12.50
N TRP A 211 5.46 17.11 -11.37
CA TRP A 211 4.54 15.99 -11.13
C TRP A 211 3.36 15.91 -12.10
N ASP A 212 2.97 17.03 -12.73
CA ASP A 212 1.93 17.06 -13.75
C ASP A 212 2.41 16.58 -15.12
N ALA A 213 3.72 16.57 -15.35
CA ALA A 213 4.34 16.12 -16.60
C ALA A 213 4.96 14.70 -16.51
N VAL A 214 4.65 13.96 -15.45
CA VAL A 214 5.06 12.57 -15.31
C VAL A 214 4.32 11.70 -16.33
N GLU A 215 5.04 10.79 -16.97
CA GLU A 215 4.47 9.87 -17.95
C GLU A 215 4.59 8.42 -17.48
N TYR A 216 3.48 7.69 -17.47
CA TYR A 216 3.52 6.23 -17.30
C TYR A 216 4.22 5.57 -18.49
N ASP A 217 5.09 4.59 -18.21
CA ASP A 217 5.82 3.81 -19.20
C ASP A 217 5.29 2.37 -19.29
N PHE A 218 5.57 1.54 -18.27
CA PHE A 218 5.08 0.17 -18.20
C PHE A 218 4.99 -0.33 -16.75
N THR A 219 4.33 -1.47 -16.57
CA THR A 219 4.31 -2.21 -15.31
C THR A 219 5.08 -3.51 -15.49
N TRP A 220 5.96 -3.86 -14.55
CA TRP A 220 6.52 -5.21 -14.47
C TRP A 220 6.03 -5.92 -13.20
N VAL A 221 5.86 -7.24 -13.29
CA VAL A 221 5.23 -8.06 -12.25
C VAL A 221 6.11 -9.27 -11.96
N LYS A 222 6.20 -9.65 -10.68
CA LYS A 222 6.94 -10.84 -10.25
C LYS A 222 6.24 -11.54 -9.08
N GLU A 223 6.08 -12.85 -9.19
CA GLU A 223 5.47 -13.68 -8.15
C GLU A 223 6.56 -14.18 -7.19
N GLY A 224 6.42 -13.86 -5.91
CA GLY A 224 7.36 -14.21 -4.85
C GLY A 224 6.80 -15.30 -3.93
N LYS A 225 7.65 -16.28 -3.59
CA LYS A 225 7.34 -17.35 -2.62
C LYS A 225 7.73 -16.96 -1.20
N PHE A 226 7.26 -15.79 -0.77
CA PHE A 226 7.50 -15.23 0.56
C PHE A 226 6.30 -14.38 1.02
N ASN A 227 6.17 -14.24 2.34
CA ASN A 227 5.23 -13.35 2.99
C ASN A 227 5.53 -11.89 2.65
N TRP A 228 4.49 -11.08 2.47
CA TRP A 228 4.62 -9.70 2.02
C TRP A 228 5.50 -8.82 2.92
N LYS A 229 5.52 -9.12 4.22
CA LYS A 229 6.36 -8.41 5.21
C LYS A 229 7.85 -8.65 5.00
N ILE A 230 8.26 -9.80 4.47
CA ILE A 230 9.69 -10.09 4.23
C ILE A 230 10.28 -9.11 3.21
N MET A 231 9.53 -8.74 2.18
CA MET A 231 9.99 -7.70 1.24
C MET A 231 10.05 -6.33 1.92
N GLN A 232 9.15 -6.02 2.84
CA GLN A 232 9.19 -4.75 3.56
C GLN A 232 10.36 -4.71 4.54
N ASP A 233 10.63 -5.82 5.24
CA ASP A 233 11.81 -5.97 6.09
C ASP A 233 13.09 -5.78 5.24
N ASN A 234 13.19 -6.45 4.09
CA ASN A 234 14.32 -6.31 3.16
C ASN A 234 14.47 -4.89 2.60
N TYR A 235 13.36 -4.19 2.31
CA TYR A 235 13.42 -2.85 1.72
C TYR A 235 13.80 -1.78 2.75
N ASN A 236 13.32 -1.92 3.98
CA ASN A 236 13.44 -0.92 5.04
C ASN A 236 14.84 -0.86 5.70
N GLU A 237 15.84 -1.47 5.07
CA GLU A 237 17.25 -1.40 5.45
C GLU A 237 18.16 -1.44 4.22
N CYS A 238 19.45 -1.21 4.44
CA CYS A 238 20.48 -1.42 3.41
C CYS A 238 21.72 -2.07 4.02
N TYR A 239 21.52 -2.82 5.10
CA TYR A 239 22.55 -3.61 5.77
C TYR A 239 23.01 -4.77 4.87
N HIS A 240 22.09 -5.41 4.15
CA HIS A 240 22.44 -6.45 3.18
C HIS A 240 23.09 -5.90 1.91
N CYS A 241 22.96 -4.59 1.61
CA CYS A 241 23.34 -4.01 0.33
C CYS A 241 24.82 -4.23 -0.03
N LEU A 242 25.72 -4.13 0.94
CA LEU A 242 27.16 -4.37 0.72
C LEU A 242 27.44 -5.82 0.31
N THR A 243 26.65 -6.77 0.80
CA THR A 243 26.85 -8.20 0.58
C THR A 243 26.11 -8.70 -0.66
N ALA A 244 24.87 -8.27 -0.86
CA ALA A 244 23.97 -8.84 -1.86
C ALA A 244 23.87 -8.03 -3.16
N HIS A 245 24.21 -6.73 -3.15
CA HIS A 245 24.04 -5.85 -4.31
C HIS A 245 25.37 -5.20 -4.76
N PRO A 246 26.22 -5.94 -5.51
CA PRO A 246 27.48 -5.40 -6.01
C PRO A 246 27.32 -4.10 -6.81
N ASP A 247 26.21 -3.94 -7.54
CA ASP A 247 25.97 -2.77 -8.39
C ASP A 247 25.56 -1.55 -7.56
N VAL A 248 24.74 -1.75 -6.51
CA VAL A 248 24.41 -0.73 -5.51
C VAL A 248 25.67 -0.26 -4.78
N ALA A 249 26.50 -1.21 -4.33
CA ALA A 249 27.73 -0.90 -3.62
C ALA A 249 28.74 -0.14 -4.50
N ARG A 250 28.64 -0.20 -5.84
CA ARG A 250 29.48 0.61 -6.74
C ARG A 250 28.98 2.05 -6.91
N THR A 251 27.70 2.32 -6.71
CA THR A 251 27.09 3.63 -7.00
C THR A 251 26.75 4.44 -5.75
N THR A 252 26.44 3.77 -4.63
CA THR A 252 25.91 4.38 -3.41
C THR A 252 26.98 4.41 -2.31
N ALA A 253 27.15 5.53 -1.64
CA ALA A 253 27.89 5.66 -0.39
C ALA A 253 27.00 5.09 0.74
N LEU A 254 27.19 3.80 1.05
CA LEU A 254 26.31 3.08 1.98
C LEU A 254 26.56 3.44 3.45
N ASP A 255 27.72 4.03 3.75
CA ASP A 255 28.06 4.62 5.04
C ASP A 255 27.24 5.87 5.37
N THR A 256 26.66 6.53 4.37
CA THR A 256 25.75 7.66 4.56
C THR A 256 24.27 7.25 4.54
N TYR A 257 23.96 5.95 4.37
CA TYR A 257 22.57 5.50 4.34
C TYR A 257 21.90 5.62 5.71
N TYR A 258 20.72 6.21 5.73
CA TYR A 258 19.83 6.21 6.89
C TYR A 258 18.36 6.26 6.47
N VAL A 259 17.49 5.94 7.42
CA VAL A 259 16.04 6.07 7.30
C VAL A 259 15.53 7.11 8.29
N SER A 260 14.41 7.74 7.95
CA SER A 260 13.66 8.64 8.82
C SER A 260 12.20 8.20 8.84
N PRO A 261 11.78 7.43 9.86
CA PRO A 261 10.38 7.06 10.04
C PRO A 261 9.51 8.29 10.33
N GLY A 262 8.41 8.45 9.58
CA GLY A 262 7.49 9.59 9.65
C GLY A 262 6.59 9.63 10.89
N THR A 263 7.05 9.17 12.05
CA THR A 263 6.22 8.95 13.27
C THR A 263 5.48 10.22 13.71
N PRO A 264 4.16 10.15 14.03
CA PRO A 264 3.30 8.96 14.13
C PRO A 264 2.68 8.49 12.79
N HIS A 265 3.07 9.11 11.67
CA HIS A 265 2.55 8.79 10.34
C HIS A 265 3.27 7.58 9.72
N ASN A 266 2.53 6.78 8.98
CA ASN A 266 2.94 5.44 8.56
C ASN A 266 3.71 5.47 7.22
N TYR A 267 4.89 6.09 7.21
CA TYR A 267 5.84 6.04 6.11
C TYR A 267 7.29 6.05 6.62
N ILE A 268 8.24 5.61 5.78
CA ILE A 268 9.66 5.60 6.11
C ILE A 268 10.41 6.20 4.92
N ALA A 269 11.05 7.34 5.14
CA ALA A 269 11.86 8.00 4.13
C ALA A 269 13.30 7.47 4.18
N HIS A 270 13.88 7.19 3.02
CA HIS A 270 15.23 6.67 2.87
C HIS A 270 16.13 7.74 2.29
N PHE A 271 17.37 7.78 2.78
CA PHE A 271 18.38 8.70 2.32
C PHE A 271 19.72 7.97 2.23
N SER A 272 20.55 8.36 1.27
CA SER A 272 21.94 7.93 1.11
C SER A 272 22.69 9.02 0.36
N GLU A 273 23.98 8.85 0.04
CA GLU A 273 24.66 9.71 -0.94
C GLU A 273 25.20 8.88 -2.10
N PRO A 274 25.41 9.47 -3.30
CA PRO A 274 26.21 8.82 -4.33
C PRO A 274 27.69 8.76 -3.93
N LYS A 275 28.44 7.76 -4.42
CA LYS A 275 29.90 7.73 -4.21
C LYS A 275 30.59 8.89 -4.92
N ALA A 276 31.64 9.44 -4.32
CA ALA A 276 32.47 10.49 -4.91
C ALA A 276 33.02 10.12 -6.31
N SER A 277 33.34 8.85 -6.55
CA SER A 277 33.78 8.36 -7.87
C SER A 277 32.69 8.48 -8.95
N VAL A 278 31.42 8.37 -8.57
CA VAL A 278 30.27 8.57 -9.47
C VAL A 278 30.12 10.06 -9.78
N LEU A 279 30.29 10.92 -8.77
CA LEU A 279 30.27 12.37 -8.92
C LEU A 279 31.40 12.88 -9.82
N ALA A 280 32.56 12.21 -9.84
CA ALA A 280 33.74 12.64 -10.59
C ALA A 280 33.81 12.16 -12.07
N ALA A 281 33.13 11.06 -12.42
CA ALA A 281 33.37 10.34 -13.69
C ALA A 281 32.35 10.66 -14.81
N SER A 282 31.36 11.50 -14.55
CA SER A 282 30.32 11.85 -15.51
C SER A 282 30.09 13.36 -15.43
N PRO A 283 29.54 14.03 -16.47
CA PRO A 283 28.81 15.30 -16.30
C PRO A 283 27.53 15.07 -15.48
N PHE A 284 27.67 14.27 -14.42
CA PHE A 284 26.74 13.97 -13.38
C PHE A 284 26.67 15.28 -12.60
N ASP A 285 25.62 16.01 -12.90
CA ASP A 285 25.37 17.24 -12.20
C ASP A 285 25.20 16.89 -10.71
N THR A 286 26.20 17.29 -9.91
CA THR A 286 26.19 17.21 -8.44
C THR A 286 24.97 17.91 -7.85
N THR A 287 24.28 18.71 -8.66
CA THR A 287 22.97 19.31 -8.38
C THR A 287 21.78 18.32 -8.57
N ARG A 288 21.86 16.98 -8.74
CA ARG A 288 20.65 16.24 -9.23
C ARG A 288 20.29 14.87 -8.66
N PHE A 289 21.05 14.38 -7.68
CA PHE A 289 20.60 13.38 -6.70
C PHE A 289 21.67 13.29 -5.62
N ALA A 290 21.53 14.06 -4.53
CA ALA A 290 22.42 13.90 -3.38
C ALA A 290 22.18 12.56 -2.65
N GLY A 291 21.31 11.68 -3.15
CA GLY A 291 20.95 10.45 -2.47
C GLY A 291 19.77 9.70 -3.04
N ARG A 292 19.72 8.37 -2.85
CA ARG A 292 18.46 7.62 -3.01
C ARG A 292 17.44 8.21 -2.04
N SER A 293 16.45 8.94 -2.57
CA SER A 293 15.30 9.43 -1.83
C SER A 293 14.09 8.59 -2.20
N ALA A 294 14.00 7.43 -1.56
CA ALA A 294 12.87 6.55 -1.71
C ALA A 294 11.99 6.64 -0.46
N THR A 295 10.69 6.43 -0.61
CA THR A 295 9.78 6.41 0.53
C THR A 295 9.02 5.10 0.53
N HIS A 296 9.16 4.33 1.60
CA HIS A 296 8.21 3.28 1.94
C HIS A 296 6.92 3.92 2.47
N VAL A 297 5.81 3.48 1.91
CA VAL A 297 4.45 3.90 2.24
C VAL A 297 3.70 2.69 2.75
N TRP A 298 3.33 2.73 4.03
CA TRP A 298 2.56 1.66 4.65
C TRP A 298 1.28 1.34 3.86
N PRO A 299 0.87 0.06 3.74
CA PRO A 299 1.51 -1.12 4.31
C PRO A 299 2.61 -1.75 3.46
N GLY A 300 2.62 -1.57 2.14
CA GLY A 300 3.58 -2.27 1.28
C GLY A 300 3.81 -1.59 -0.07
N GLY A 301 3.63 -0.27 -0.11
CA GLY A 301 3.90 0.55 -1.28
C GLY A 301 5.23 1.28 -1.14
N HIS A 302 5.86 1.61 -2.25
CA HIS A 302 7.05 2.46 -2.27
C HIS A 302 7.05 3.32 -3.51
N PHE A 303 7.60 4.52 -3.41
CA PHE A 303 7.96 5.32 -4.58
C PHE A 303 9.42 5.77 -4.48
N SER A 304 10.13 5.69 -5.61
CA SER A 304 11.54 6.08 -5.70
C SER A 304 11.75 6.93 -6.96
N PRO A 305 11.52 8.25 -6.88
CA PRO A 305 11.83 9.16 -7.97
C PRO A 305 13.34 9.29 -8.09
N ASN A 306 13.85 9.30 -9.31
CA ASN A 306 15.24 9.57 -9.65
C ASN A 306 15.27 10.64 -10.75
N PRO A 307 15.14 11.93 -10.37
CA PRO A 307 15.05 13.05 -11.30
C PRO A 307 16.30 13.17 -12.18
N GLY A 308 17.48 12.82 -11.65
CA GLY A 308 18.74 12.85 -12.38
C GLY A 308 18.79 11.91 -13.59
N THR A 309 17.97 10.86 -13.61
CA THR A 309 17.89 9.89 -14.73
C THR A 309 16.55 9.93 -15.45
N GLY A 310 15.64 10.84 -15.08
CA GLY A 310 14.29 10.88 -15.65
C GLY A 310 13.44 9.65 -15.32
N PHE A 311 13.75 8.93 -14.24
CA PHE A 311 13.13 7.64 -13.92
C PHE A 311 12.41 7.73 -12.58
N MET A 312 11.24 7.12 -12.47
CA MET A 312 10.62 6.80 -11.18
C MET A 312 10.06 5.40 -11.26
N HIS A 313 10.17 4.65 -10.17
CA HIS A 313 9.31 3.48 -9.99
C HIS A 313 8.38 3.63 -8.79
N LEU A 314 7.31 2.86 -8.82
CA LEU A 314 6.41 2.64 -7.69
C LEU A 314 6.30 1.12 -7.49
N MET A 315 6.80 0.59 -6.36
CA MET A 315 6.69 -0.82 -5.99
C MET A 315 5.45 -1.05 -5.14
N ARG A 316 4.73 -2.15 -5.36
CA ARG A 316 3.62 -2.62 -4.53
C ARG A 316 3.76 -4.09 -4.21
N SER A 317 3.73 -4.41 -2.92
CA SER A 317 3.62 -5.77 -2.42
C SER A 317 2.15 -6.13 -2.21
N LEU A 318 1.64 -7.00 -3.07
CA LEU A 318 0.27 -7.48 -3.05
C LEU A 318 0.25 -8.91 -2.51
N PRO A 319 -0.10 -9.14 -1.23
CA PRO A 319 -0.14 -10.49 -0.68
C PRO A 319 -1.17 -11.34 -1.44
N THR A 320 -0.77 -12.53 -1.85
CA THR A 320 -1.66 -13.53 -2.47
C THR A 320 -1.95 -14.69 -1.51
N GLY A 321 -1.22 -14.77 -0.39
CA GLY A 321 -1.39 -15.75 0.67
C GLY A 321 -0.47 -15.49 1.86
N PRO A 322 -0.45 -16.38 2.87
CA PRO A 322 0.39 -16.23 4.05
C PRO A 322 1.89 -16.32 3.74
N THR A 323 2.28 -16.96 2.63
CA THR A 323 3.68 -17.16 2.23
C THR A 323 3.91 -16.85 0.75
N THR A 324 3.01 -16.09 0.11
CA THR A 324 3.12 -15.73 -1.30
C THR A 324 2.70 -14.27 -1.51
N THR A 325 3.44 -13.58 -2.37
CA THR A 325 3.25 -12.15 -2.63
C THR A 325 3.48 -11.88 -4.12
N ARG A 326 2.56 -11.17 -4.77
CA ARG A 326 2.79 -10.59 -6.08
C ARG A 326 3.42 -9.21 -5.89
N GLN A 327 4.61 -9.00 -6.44
CA GLN A 327 5.20 -7.67 -6.52
C GLN A 327 4.87 -7.05 -7.87
N GLU A 328 4.37 -5.84 -7.84
CA GLU A 328 4.13 -5.05 -9.04
C GLU A 328 4.91 -3.76 -8.98
N TYR A 329 5.38 -3.32 -10.14
CA TYR A 329 6.23 -2.15 -10.22
C TYR A 329 5.83 -1.32 -11.43
N ASP A 330 5.33 -0.12 -11.19
CA ASP A 330 5.04 0.84 -12.26
C ASP A 330 6.29 1.67 -12.52
N VAL A 331 6.74 1.72 -13.77
CA VAL A 331 7.77 2.65 -14.25
C VAL A 331 7.11 3.90 -14.80
N TYR A 332 7.67 5.05 -14.43
CA TYR A 332 7.32 6.35 -14.97
C TYR A 332 8.57 7.07 -15.48
N LYS A 333 8.37 7.89 -16.51
CA LYS A 333 9.34 8.86 -17.00
C LYS A 333 9.07 10.19 -16.31
N LEU A 334 10.11 10.75 -15.71
CA LEU A 334 10.08 12.08 -15.11
C LEU A 334 10.55 13.10 -16.14
N ASN A 335 9.78 14.17 -16.32
CA ASN A 335 10.13 15.24 -17.25
C ASN A 335 11.16 16.18 -16.62
N THR A 336 12.44 15.79 -16.70
CA THR A 336 13.58 16.58 -16.23
C THR A 336 14.54 16.85 -17.38
N ALA A 337 15.35 17.92 -17.27
CA ALA A 337 16.26 18.34 -18.34
C ALA A 337 17.31 17.27 -18.75
N HIS A 338 17.51 16.24 -17.93
CA HIS A 338 18.50 15.17 -18.12
C HIS A 338 17.87 13.80 -18.35
N ALA A 339 16.54 13.73 -18.46
CA ALA A 339 15.84 12.53 -18.84
C ALA A 339 16.21 12.17 -20.30
N THR A 340 17.11 11.19 -20.48
CA THR A 340 17.36 10.59 -21.80
C THR A 340 16.80 9.17 -21.84
N PRO A 341 16.36 8.69 -23.03
CA PRO A 341 15.93 7.30 -23.19
C PRO A 341 16.96 6.29 -22.69
N GLU A 342 18.26 6.54 -22.92
CA GLU A 342 19.34 5.65 -22.51
C GLU A 342 19.53 5.65 -21.00
N ALA A 343 19.39 6.81 -20.33
CA ALA A 343 19.44 6.89 -18.88
C ALA A 343 18.28 6.15 -18.22
N HIS A 344 17.07 6.34 -18.75
CA HIS A 344 15.88 5.63 -18.30
C HIS A 344 16.03 4.11 -18.44
N GLU A 345 16.46 3.63 -19.60
CA GLU A 345 16.64 2.21 -19.87
C GLU A 345 17.75 1.57 -19.00
N ARG A 346 18.84 2.31 -18.72
CA ARG A 346 19.86 1.87 -17.75
C ARG A 346 19.27 1.71 -16.35
N MET A 347 18.42 2.62 -15.90
CA MET A 347 17.77 2.53 -14.59
C MET A 347 16.78 1.39 -14.51
N VAL A 348 15.99 1.15 -15.56
CA VAL A 348 15.11 -0.02 -15.66
C VAL A 348 15.90 -1.31 -15.43
N ARG A 349 17.00 -1.52 -16.18
CA ARG A 349 17.83 -2.73 -16.03
C ARG A 349 18.46 -2.84 -14.64
N PHE A 350 18.96 -1.73 -14.09
CA PHE A 350 19.55 -1.70 -12.76
C PHE A 350 18.54 -2.14 -11.69
N TYR A 351 17.34 -1.56 -11.68
CA TYR A 351 16.32 -1.90 -10.68
C TYR A 351 15.77 -3.31 -10.85
N GLN A 352 15.58 -3.78 -12.09
CA GLN A 352 15.17 -5.17 -12.33
C GLN A 352 16.19 -6.17 -11.77
N LYS A 353 17.48 -5.91 -11.95
CA LYS A 353 18.54 -6.75 -11.39
C LYS A 353 18.55 -6.75 -9.86
N VAL A 354 18.43 -5.58 -9.22
CA VAL A 354 18.36 -5.48 -7.75
C VAL A 354 17.14 -6.24 -7.22
N VAL A 355 15.99 -6.09 -7.86
CA VAL A 355 14.77 -6.86 -7.53
C VAL A 355 14.98 -8.37 -7.68
N ASP A 356 15.76 -8.82 -8.68
CA ASP A 356 16.09 -10.23 -8.83
C ASP A 356 16.95 -10.77 -7.68
N GLU A 357 17.93 -9.98 -7.24
CA GLU A 357 18.77 -10.29 -6.09
C GLU A 357 17.93 -10.37 -4.80
N ASP A 358 17.08 -9.37 -4.54
CA ASP A 358 16.19 -9.30 -3.36
C ASP A 358 15.21 -10.46 -3.27
N PHE A 359 14.57 -10.81 -4.38
CA PHE A 359 13.69 -11.98 -4.43
C PHE A 359 14.43 -13.27 -4.02
N GLY A 360 15.66 -13.41 -4.50
CA GLY A 360 16.52 -14.54 -4.15
C GLY A 360 16.83 -14.61 -2.66
N LEU A 361 16.92 -13.47 -1.95
CA LEU A 361 17.06 -13.41 -0.50
C LEU A 361 15.75 -13.77 0.20
N CYS A 362 14.67 -13.09 -0.16
CA CYS A 362 13.34 -13.22 0.46
C CYS A 362 12.81 -14.67 0.41
N GLU A 363 12.94 -15.35 -0.73
CA GLU A 363 12.50 -16.75 -0.87
C GLU A 363 13.32 -17.71 0.02
N LYS A 364 14.63 -17.47 0.17
CA LYS A 364 15.50 -18.29 1.04
C LYS A 364 15.18 -18.04 2.51
N VAL A 365 14.92 -16.79 2.89
CA VAL A 365 14.45 -16.44 4.24
C VAL A 365 13.13 -17.15 4.55
N GLN A 366 12.11 -17.01 3.71
CA GLN A 366 10.82 -17.69 3.92
C GLN A 366 10.99 -19.20 4.06
N LYS A 367 11.81 -19.83 3.21
CA LYS A 367 12.07 -21.27 3.25
C LYS A 367 12.70 -21.72 4.57
N ASN A 368 13.52 -20.88 5.19
CA ASN A 368 14.14 -21.19 6.49
C ASN A 368 13.21 -20.89 7.67
N LEU A 369 12.42 -19.82 7.62
CA LEU A 369 11.37 -19.54 8.63
C LEU A 369 10.40 -20.72 8.76
N ALA A 370 10.02 -21.34 7.64
CA ALA A 370 9.12 -22.49 7.63
C ALA A 370 9.74 -23.81 8.17
N ARG A 371 10.99 -23.81 8.65
CA ARG A 371 11.65 -25.04 9.18
C ARG A 371 11.33 -25.32 10.65
N GLY A 372 10.74 -24.37 11.38
CA GLY A 372 10.42 -24.52 12.79
C GLY A 372 11.64 -24.54 13.72
N VAL A 373 12.77 -23.97 13.27
CA VAL A 373 14.02 -23.86 14.07
C VAL A 373 14.30 -22.42 14.48
N PHE A 374 14.00 -21.45 13.60
CA PHE A 374 14.17 -20.04 13.88
C PHE A 374 12.90 -19.49 14.52
N GLU A 375 13.03 -18.79 15.64
CA GLU A 375 11.92 -18.12 16.33
C GLU A 375 11.93 -16.61 16.05
N ARG A 376 13.05 -15.93 16.39
CA ARG A 376 13.30 -14.50 16.11
C ARG A 376 14.79 -14.19 16.19
N GLY A 377 15.22 -13.09 15.58
CA GLY A 377 16.62 -12.65 15.59
C GLY A 377 16.77 -11.21 16.08
N PRO A 378 17.94 -10.83 16.63
CA PRO A 378 18.22 -9.44 16.99
C PRO A 378 18.31 -8.56 15.75
N LEU A 379 17.82 -7.33 15.84
CA LEU A 379 17.94 -6.30 14.80
C LEU A 379 18.97 -5.25 15.20
N HIS A 380 19.80 -4.84 14.25
CA HIS A 380 20.79 -3.80 14.45
C HIS A 380 20.10 -2.44 14.64
N PRO A 381 20.29 -1.74 15.78
CA PRO A 381 19.51 -0.55 16.12
C PRO A 381 19.68 0.61 15.14
N PHE A 382 20.84 0.72 14.49
CA PHE A 382 21.12 1.76 13.49
C PHE A 382 20.84 1.35 12.03
N HIS A 383 21.20 0.14 11.62
CA HIS A 383 21.13 -0.30 10.22
C HIS A 383 19.77 -0.91 9.85
N GLU A 384 19.00 -1.36 10.84
CA GLU A 384 17.68 -2.00 10.67
C GLU A 384 16.58 -1.22 11.41
N GLU A 385 16.80 0.08 11.64
CA GLU A 385 15.82 0.98 12.26
C GLU A 385 14.49 1.03 11.50
N GLY A 386 14.55 1.02 10.16
CA GLY A 386 13.35 1.02 9.33
C GLY A 386 12.57 -0.29 9.45
N VAL A 387 13.28 -1.42 9.61
CA VAL A 387 12.66 -2.72 9.89
C VAL A 387 11.91 -2.67 11.21
N MET A 388 12.52 -2.15 12.27
CA MET A 388 11.87 -1.99 13.57
C MET A 388 10.65 -1.06 13.50
N ALA A 389 10.76 0.06 12.79
CA ALA A 389 9.65 0.99 12.60
C ALA A 389 8.48 0.33 11.86
N PHE A 390 8.74 -0.37 10.76
CA PHE A 390 7.74 -1.11 10.00
C PHE A 390 7.06 -2.19 10.85
N GLN A 391 7.83 -3.01 11.57
CA GLN A 391 7.28 -4.07 12.41
C GLN A 391 6.45 -3.51 13.57
N THR A 392 6.82 -2.34 14.10
CA THR A 392 6.01 -1.61 15.09
C THR A 392 4.66 -1.18 14.51
N MET A 393 4.62 -0.70 13.26
CA MET A 393 3.36 -0.38 12.56
C MET A 393 2.49 -1.64 12.43
N VAL A 394 3.06 -2.79 12.04
CA VAL A 394 2.36 -4.09 11.97
C VAL A 394 1.77 -4.47 13.32
N LEU A 395 2.58 -4.50 14.38
CA LEU A 395 2.11 -4.94 15.69
C LEU A 395 1.01 -4.05 16.25
N THR A 396 1.16 -2.74 16.12
CA THR A 396 0.19 -1.74 16.61
C THR A 396 -1.19 -2.01 16.01
N VAL A 397 -1.29 -2.11 14.69
CA VAL A 397 -2.61 -2.27 14.04
C VAL A 397 -3.23 -3.65 14.26
N LEU A 398 -2.41 -4.70 14.42
CA LEU A 398 -2.90 -6.04 14.75
C LEU A 398 -3.43 -6.08 16.19
N GLN A 399 -2.73 -5.48 17.14
CA GLN A 399 -3.17 -5.38 18.54
C GLN A 399 -4.48 -4.60 18.66
N GLU A 400 -4.59 -3.45 18.00
CA GLU A 400 -5.84 -2.68 17.91
C GLU A 400 -7.00 -3.53 17.39
N GLN A 401 -6.79 -4.27 16.30
CA GLN A 401 -7.82 -5.12 15.71
C GLN A 401 -8.22 -6.25 16.66
N VAL A 402 -7.27 -6.92 17.31
CA VAL A 402 -7.56 -7.99 18.27
C VAL A 402 -8.40 -7.47 19.43
N GLN A 403 -8.05 -6.32 20.00
CA GLN A 403 -8.83 -5.70 21.08
C GLN A 403 -10.26 -5.36 20.63
N LEU A 404 -10.42 -4.81 19.43
CA LEU A 404 -11.75 -4.50 18.86
C LEU A 404 -12.59 -5.78 18.65
N GLU A 405 -11.99 -6.85 18.11
CA GLU A 405 -12.69 -8.11 17.85
C GLU A 405 -13.03 -8.86 19.15
N GLN A 406 -12.16 -8.81 20.15
CA GLN A 406 -12.42 -9.36 21.48
C GLN A 406 -13.59 -8.63 22.15
N ALA A 407 -13.60 -7.29 22.11
CA ALA A 407 -14.69 -6.50 22.66
C ALA A 407 -16.03 -6.75 21.94
N ALA A 408 -15.99 -6.99 20.62
CA ALA A 408 -17.18 -7.29 19.81
C ALA A 408 -17.62 -8.77 19.87
N GLY A 409 -16.78 -9.68 20.35
CA GLY A 409 -17.02 -11.13 20.33
C GLY A 409 -17.10 -11.74 18.93
N ARG A 410 -16.57 -11.06 17.89
CA ARG A 410 -16.63 -11.51 16.48
C ARG A 410 -15.55 -10.83 15.65
N GLU A 411 -15.23 -11.44 14.50
CA GLU A 411 -14.40 -10.80 13.49
C GLU A 411 -15.06 -9.54 12.92
N ILE A 412 -14.25 -8.53 12.61
CA ILE A 412 -14.69 -7.26 12.02
C ILE A 412 -14.01 -7.09 10.66
N TRP A 413 -14.83 -7.13 9.61
CA TRP A 413 -14.40 -6.94 8.22
C TRP A 413 -14.88 -5.56 7.73
N ALA A 414 -14.03 -4.54 7.82
CA ALA A 414 -14.41 -3.17 7.45
C ALA A 414 -14.80 -3.05 5.98
N ALA A 415 -14.15 -3.81 5.09
CA ALA A 415 -14.49 -3.86 3.67
C ALA A 415 -15.81 -4.57 3.34
N ARG A 416 -16.53 -5.08 4.34
CA ARG A 416 -17.85 -5.68 4.14
C ARG A 416 -18.93 -4.61 4.32
N PRO A 417 -19.73 -4.28 3.29
CA PRO A 417 -20.85 -3.38 3.45
C PRO A 417 -21.79 -3.87 4.55
N PRO A 418 -22.39 -2.97 5.35
CA PRO A 418 -23.45 -3.34 6.27
C PRO A 418 -24.55 -4.08 5.50
N THR A 419 -25.09 -5.15 6.10
CA THR A 419 -26.26 -5.82 5.53
C THR A 419 -27.42 -4.83 5.52
N THR A 420 -27.69 -4.22 4.37
CA THR A 420 -28.96 -3.55 4.13
C THR A 420 -30.02 -4.64 4.25
N GLY A 421 -30.90 -4.56 5.26
CA GLY A 421 -32.10 -5.39 5.28
C GLY A 421 -32.76 -5.33 3.91
N GLY A 422 -33.09 -6.48 3.35
CA GLY A 422 -33.60 -6.58 1.98
C GLY A 422 -34.79 -5.63 1.72
N PRO A 423 -35.08 -5.31 0.45
CA PRO A 423 -36.22 -4.48 0.13
C PRO A 423 -37.49 -5.17 0.63
N GLY A 424 -38.22 -4.50 1.53
CA GLY A 424 -39.55 -4.94 1.96
C GLY A 424 -39.65 -5.42 3.40
N LYS A 425 -39.72 -4.47 4.34
CA LYS A 425 -40.79 -4.44 5.35
C LYS A 425 -40.81 -3.05 6.00
N LYS A 426 -41.65 -2.15 5.45
CA LYS A 426 -42.23 -1.08 6.26
C LYS A 426 -43.11 -1.77 7.30
N THR A 427 -42.58 -1.99 8.50
CA THR A 427 -43.41 -2.36 9.65
C THR A 427 -44.19 -1.12 10.06
N THR A 428 -45.44 -1.04 9.63
CA THR A 428 -46.46 -0.20 10.21
C THR A 428 -46.62 -0.61 11.67
N GLY A 429 -46.12 0.22 12.59
CA GLY A 429 -46.26 0.02 14.03
C GLY A 429 -47.72 0.15 14.42
N THR A 430 -48.38 -1.00 14.62
CA THR A 430 -49.66 -1.08 15.32
C THR A 430 -49.34 -1.46 16.76
N LYS A 431 -49.76 -0.62 17.71
CA LYS A 431 -49.69 -0.90 19.15
C LYS A 431 -50.58 -2.09 19.50
N ASN A 432 -50.06 -2.97 20.35
CA ASN A 432 -50.68 -3.84 21.38
C ASN A 432 -49.64 -4.94 21.65
N GLY A 433 -49.21 -5.32 22.85
CA GLY A 433 -49.86 -5.37 24.16
C GLY A 433 -49.63 -6.80 24.69
N HIS A 434 -48.73 -6.94 25.67
CA HIS A 434 -48.54 -8.05 26.65
C HIS A 434 -48.73 -9.53 26.25
N GLY A 435 -47.69 -10.34 26.50
CA GLY A 435 -47.82 -11.79 26.68
C GLY A 435 -46.47 -12.49 26.85
N ASN A 436 -46.16 -12.92 28.07
CA ASN A 436 -45.11 -13.91 28.38
C ASN A 436 -45.46 -15.27 27.76
N GLY A 437 -44.43 -16.04 27.39
CA GLY A 437 -44.55 -17.46 27.07
C GLY A 437 -43.31 -17.98 26.36
N ASP A 438 -42.58 -18.85 27.06
CA ASP A 438 -41.41 -19.59 26.62
C ASP A 438 -41.70 -20.48 25.41
N ASP A 439 -40.73 -20.63 24.49
CA ASP A 439 -40.42 -21.94 23.90
C ASP A 439 -39.04 -21.96 23.20
N GLU A 440 -38.31 -23.03 23.49
CA GLU A 440 -36.98 -23.38 23.01
C GLU A 440 -36.98 -23.73 21.51
N SER A 441 -35.97 -23.27 20.78
CA SER A 441 -35.45 -24.04 19.65
C SER A 441 -33.96 -23.77 19.47
N ASP A 442 -33.16 -24.67 20.06
CA ASP A 442 -31.72 -24.77 19.93
C ASP A 442 -31.30 -24.98 18.47
N GLY A 443 -30.85 -23.90 17.83
CA GLY A 443 -30.13 -23.96 16.57
C GLY A 443 -28.65 -24.21 16.83
N GLN A 444 -28.28 -25.44 17.19
CA GLN A 444 -26.88 -25.87 17.25
C GLN A 444 -26.25 -25.73 15.85
N GLY A 445 -25.39 -24.72 15.70
CA GLY A 445 -24.58 -24.51 14.52
C GLY A 445 -23.60 -25.67 14.28
N ILE A 446 -23.41 -25.98 13.01
CA ILE A 446 -22.51 -26.99 12.41
C ILE A 446 -21.02 -26.88 12.84
N CYS A 447 -20.68 -25.97 13.75
CA CYS A 447 -19.34 -25.83 14.32
C CYS A 447 -19.05 -26.76 15.52
N ALA A 448 -20.08 -27.36 16.13
CA ALA A 448 -19.90 -28.14 17.36
C ALA A 448 -19.52 -29.63 17.16
N THR A 449 -19.58 -30.16 15.93
CA THR A 449 -19.44 -31.61 15.69
C THR A 449 -18.09 -32.03 15.07
N MET A 450 -17.17 -31.10 14.78
CA MET A 450 -15.96 -31.41 13.99
C MET A 450 -14.62 -31.22 14.70
N LEU A 451 -14.57 -30.70 15.94
CA LEU A 451 -13.31 -30.58 16.68
C LEU A 451 -13.52 -30.92 18.15
N GLY A 452 -13.25 -32.17 18.51
CA GLY A 452 -13.09 -32.58 19.90
C GLY A 452 -11.87 -31.92 20.52
N CYS A 453 -12.03 -30.70 21.04
CA CYS A 453 -11.00 -29.99 21.78
C CYS A 453 -11.26 -30.13 23.29
N ASN A 454 -10.42 -30.95 23.92
CA ASN A 454 -10.30 -31.08 25.36
C ASN A 454 -9.75 -29.75 25.96
N PRO A 455 -10.49 -29.05 26.85
CA PRO A 455 -10.13 -27.72 27.34
C PRO A 455 -9.04 -27.69 28.44
N THR A 456 -8.27 -28.77 28.66
CA THR A 456 -7.29 -28.84 29.77
C THR A 456 -5.81 -28.74 29.39
N ARG A 457 -5.46 -28.36 28.15
CA ARG A 457 -4.04 -28.21 27.74
C ARG A 457 -3.58 -26.82 27.31
N LEU A 458 -4.37 -25.77 27.56
CA LEU A 458 -3.98 -24.38 27.26
C LEU A 458 -3.77 -23.55 28.54
N LYS A 459 -2.96 -24.06 29.47
CA LYS A 459 -2.25 -23.22 30.44
C LYS A 459 -0.79 -23.19 30.03
N GLY A 460 -0.39 -22.09 29.41
CA GLY A 460 0.96 -21.85 28.96
C GLY A 460 0.97 -21.43 27.51
N LEU A 461 0.68 -20.14 27.28
CA LEU A 461 1.36 -19.27 26.33
C LEU A 461 0.84 -17.85 26.60
N GLU A 462 1.68 -17.05 27.26
CA GLU A 462 1.67 -15.60 27.08
C GLU A 462 1.98 -15.32 25.60
N TRP A 463 1.19 -14.38 25.05
CA TRP A 463 1.11 -13.86 23.69
C TRP A 463 0.31 -14.68 22.68
#